data_AF-A0A7K4EVY9-F1
#
_entry.id   AF-A0A7K4EVY9-F1
#
_cell.length_a   1.000
_cell.length_b   1.000
_cell.length_c   1.000
_cell.angle_alpha   90.00
_cell.angle_beta   90.00
_cell.angle_gamma   90.00
#
_symmetry.space_group_name_H-M   'P 1'
#
loop_
_entity.id
_entity.type
_entity.pdbx_description
1 polymer ?
#
loop_
_entity_poly.entity_id
_entity_poly.type
_entity_poly.pdbx_seq_one_letter_code
_entity_poly.pdbx_strand_id
1 'polypeptide(L)'
;MTDFEIFYQDLLKLVKKYENQNIPLKIEKDLENDIVKIFGEKITSLSRAQNGLNDVTELAYTTAEHHPYWNLIYNCSEITNTVLEKWKSSLSDEDISDVEWAIRELNQTLEKIKKKKLSNN
;
A
#
# COMPACT_ATOMS: atom_id res chain seq x y z
N MET A 1 -5.37 17.95 23.02
CA MET A 1 -5.93 16.72 22.42
C MET A 1 -6.60 17.12 21.14
N THR A 2 -6.21 16.53 20.00
CA THR A 2 -6.94 16.71 18.75
C THR A 2 -8.25 15.92 18.79
N ASP A 3 -9.21 16.25 17.92
CA ASP A 3 -10.47 15.50 17.80
C ASP A 3 -10.21 14.01 17.51
N PHE A 4 -9.16 13.71 16.73
CA PHE A 4 -8.76 12.35 16.40
C PHE A 4 -8.16 11.60 17.59
N GLU A 5 -7.37 12.26 18.45
CA GLU A 5 -6.87 11.64 19.69
C GLU A 5 -8.02 11.26 20.62
N ILE A 6 -9.05 12.11 20.73
CA ILE A 6 -10.26 11.82 21.53
C ILE A 6 -10.98 10.60 20.94
N PHE A 7 -11.19 10.57 19.63
CA PHE A 7 -11.75 9.41 18.93
C PHE A 7 -10.95 8.13 19.22
N TYR A 8 -9.62 8.19 19.13
CA TYR A 8 -8.76 7.04 19.41
C TYR A 8 -8.91 6.54 20.87
N GLN A 9 -9.03 7.43 21.85
CA GLN A 9 -9.26 7.02 23.24
C GLN A 9 -10.62 6.34 23.43
N ASP A 10 -11.66 6.82 22.77
CA ASP A 10 -12.99 6.19 22.82
C ASP A 10 -13.01 4.85 22.09
N LEU A 11 -12.30 4.74 20.97
CA LEU A 11 -12.08 3.48 20.27
C LEU A 11 -11.36 2.45 21.17
N LEU A 12 -10.35 2.86 21.94
CA LEU A 12 -9.66 1.95 22.88
C LEU A 12 -10.61 1.40 23.96
N LYS A 13 -11.56 2.20 24.45
CA LYS A 13 -12.58 1.71 25.39
C LYS A 13 -13.46 0.64 24.73
N LEU A 14 -13.84 0.85 23.47
CA LEU A 14 -14.62 -0.10 22.70
C LEU A 14 -13.85 -1.41 22.46
N VAL A 15 -12.57 -1.32 22.11
CA VAL A 15 -11.71 -2.49 21.88
C VAL A 15 -11.57 -3.32 23.15
N LYS A 16 -11.26 -2.68 24.29
CA LYS A 16 -11.16 -3.37 25.60
C LYS A 16 -12.45 -4.13 25.97
N LYS A 17 -13.62 -3.58 25.62
CA LYS A 17 -14.90 -4.25 25.84
C LYS A 17 -14.96 -5.60 25.10
N TYR A 18 -14.44 -5.68 23.88
CA TYR A 18 -14.44 -6.90 23.07
C TYR A 18 -13.25 -7.84 23.37
N GLU A 19 -12.10 -7.31 23.77
CA GLU A 19 -10.99 -8.13 24.29
C GLU A 19 -11.42 -8.94 25.53
N ASN A 20 -12.21 -8.33 26.42
CA ASN A 20 -12.81 -9.02 27.57
C ASN A 20 -13.81 -10.15 27.18
N GLN A 21 -14.24 -10.18 25.92
CA GLN A 21 -15.09 -11.24 25.35
C GLN A 21 -14.26 -12.27 24.56
N ASN A 22 -12.93 -12.28 24.74
CA ASN A 22 -11.98 -13.12 24.02
C ASN A 22 -11.99 -12.93 22.50
N ILE A 23 -12.33 -11.73 22.00
CA ILE A 23 -12.19 -11.39 20.59
C ILE A 23 -10.79 -10.82 20.36
N PRO A 24 -9.87 -11.52 19.67
CA PRO A 24 -8.52 -11.03 19.47
C PRO A 24 -8.52 -9.89 18.45
N LEU A 25 -8.06 -8.72 18.87
CA LEU A 25 -7.90 -7.55 18.03
C LEU A 25 -6.44 -7.09 18.09
N LYS A 26 -5.88 -6.73 16.94
CA LYS A 26 -4.58 -6.06 16.85
C LYS A 26 -4.80 -4.65 16.35
N ILE A 27 -4.22 -3.68 17.06
CA ILE A 27 -4.34 -2.26 16.73
C ILE A 27 -2.96 -1.70 16.42
N GLU A 28 -2.88 -0.99 15.31
CA GLU A 28 -1.73 -0.17 14.93
C GLU A 28 -2.21 1.28 14.81
N LYS A 29 -1.37 2.22 15.23
CA LYS A 29 -1.70 3.65 15.22
C LYS A 29 -0.55 4.46 14.65
N ASP A 30 -0.91 5.51 13.95
CA ASP A 30 -0.05 6.61 13.55
C ASP A 30 -0.88 7.88 13.73
N LEU A 31 -0.85 8.42 14.95
CA LEU A 31 -1.67 9.57 15.33
C LEU A 31 -1.13 10.88 14.74
N GLU A 32 0.10 10.90 14.21
CA GLU A 32 0.64 12.07 13.52
C GLU A 32 -0.04 12.26 12.17
N ASN A 33 -0.47 11.16 11.54
CA ASN A 33 -1.18 11.14 10.26
C ASN A 33 -2.68 10.79 10.40
N ASP A 34 -3.23 10.82 11.62
CA ASP A 34 -4.62 10.45 11.92
C ASP A 34 -5.02 9.05 11.40
N ILE A 35 -4.14 8.06 11.56
CA ILE A 35 -4.37 6.67 11.14
C ILE A 35 -4.54 5.75 12.36
N VAL A 36 -5.60 4.94 12.32
CA VAL A 36 -5.76 3.78 13.18
C VAL A 36 -6.14 2.57 12.32
N LYS A 37 -5.36 1.49 12.40
CA LYS A 37 -5.64 0.22 11.71
C LYS A 37 -6.03 -0.83 12.75
N ILE A 38 -7.18 -1.48 12.52
CA ILE A 38 -7.71 -2.54 13.39
C ILE A 38 -7.75 -3.84 12.59
N PHE A 39 -7.12 -4.88 13.11
CA PHE A 39 -7.08 -6.19 12.47
C PHE A 39 -7.72 -7.23 13.39
N GLY A 40 -8.58 -8.08 12.83
CA GLY A 40 -9.14 -9.22 13.53
C GLY A 40 -8.19 -10.42 13.53
N GLU A 41 -8.54 -11.45 14.31
CA GLU A 41 -7.78 -12.68 14.50
C GLU A 41 -7.32 -13.37 13.20
N LYS A 42 -8.16 -13.33 12.14
CA LYS A 42 -7.87 -14.01 10.86
C LYS A 42 -6.81 -13.31 10.01
N ILE A 43 -6.24 -12.20 10.47
CA ILE A 43 -5.26 -11.46 9.67
C ILE A 43 -4.00 -12.31 9.42
N THR A 44 -3.55 -12.32 8.18
CA THR A 44 -2.27 -12.92 7.77
C THR A 44 -1.32 -11.83 7.27
N SER A 45 -0.02 -12.12 7.23
CA SER A 45 0.95 -11.20 6.61
C SER A 45 0.62 -10.91 5.15
N LEU A 46 0.11 -11.91 4.41
CA LEU A 46 -0.30 -11.75 3.02
C LEU A 46 -1.49 -10.80 2.88
N SER A 47 -2.58 -11.04 3.61
CA SER A 47 -3.76 -10.17 3.56
C SER A 47 -3.47 -8.75 4.05
N ARG A 48 -2.51 -8.60 4.99
CA ARG A 48 -2.05 -7.29 5.45
C ARG A 48 -1.24 -6.56 4.38
N ALA A 49 -0.36 -7.27 3.66
CA ALA A 49 0.40 -6.70 2.55
C ALA A 49 -0.52 -6.28 1.39
N GLN A 50 -1.49 -7.14 1.01
CA GLN A 50 -2.51 -6.82 0.00
C GLN A 50 -3.31 -5.58 0.38
N ASN A 51 -3.73 -5.45 1.64
CA ASN A 51 -4.46 -4.27 2.10
C ASN A 51 -3.60 -3.00 2.05
N GLY A 52 -2.34 -3.06 2.49
CA GLY A 52 -1.44 -1.89 2.42
C GLY A 52 -1.08 -1.50 0.98
N LEU A 53 -1.08 -2.45 0.04
CA LEU A 53 -0.84 -2.17 -1.37
C LEU A 53 -1.97 -1.38 -2.02
N ASN A 54 -3.20 -1.50 -1.53
CA ASN A 54 -4.33 -0.69 -2.01
C ASN A 54 -4.06 0.80 -1.79
N ASP A 55 -3.54 1.19 -0.62
CA ASP A 55 -3.20 2.58 -0.30
C ASP A 55 -2.14 3.14 -1.27
N VAL A 56 -1.14 2.31 -1.64
CA VAL A 56 -0.09 2.67 -2.61
C VAL A 56 -0.65 2.80 -4.03
N THR A 57 -1.53 1.86 -4.41
CA THR A 57 -2.17 1.82 -5.73
C THR A 57 -3.10 3.03 -5.89
N GLU A 58 -3.87 3.38 -4.86
CA GLU A 58 -4.69 4.58 -4.83
C GLU A 58 -3.84 5.84 -4.96
N LEU A 59 -2.72 5.94 -4.24
CA LEU A 59 -1.78 7.04 -4.43
C LEU A 59 -1.30 7.11 -5.89
N ALA A 60 -0.95 5.99 -6.51
CA ALA A 60 -0.49 5.96 -7.89
C ALA A 60 -1.55 6.46 -8.89
N TYR A 61 -2.81 6.07 -8.71
CA TYR A 61 -3.92 6.48 -9.56
C TYR A 61 -4.38 7.93 -9.33
N THR A 62 -4.39 8.38 -8.08
CA THR A 62 -4.86 9.72 -7.70
C THR A 62 -3.79 10.79 -7.86
N THR A 63 -2.51 10.40 -7.76
CA THR A 63 -1.41 11.27 -8.15
C THR A 63 -1.54 11.50 -9.65
N ALA A 64 -1.94 12.71 -10.05
CA ALA A 64 -1.99 13.09 -11.44
C ALA A 64 -0.68 12.70 -12.14
N GLU A 65 -0.74 12.32 -13.42
CA GLU A 65 0.40 11.96 -14.28
C GLU A 65 1.52 13.04 -14.35
N HIS A 66 1.35 14.14 -13.61
CA HIS A 66 2.25 15.26 -13.45
C HIS A 66 3.33 15.07 -12.38
N HIS A 67 3.20 14.14 -11.42
CA HIS A 67 4.27 13.93 -10.42
C HIS A 67 5.41 13.09 -11.03
N PRO A 68 6.68 13.53 -11.00
CA PRO A 68 7.77 12.87 -11.74
C PRO A 68 8.01 11.39 -11.38
N TYR A 69 7.50 10.93 -10.23
CA TYR A 69 7.66 9.55 -9.76
C TYR A 69 6.37 8.73 -9.83
N TRP A 70 5.25 9.28 -10.34
CA TRP A 70 3.96 8.58 -10.38
C TRP A 70 4.09 7.24 -11.11
N ASN A 71 4.73 7.23 -12.29
CA ASN A 71 4.86 6.03 -13.11
C ASN A 71 5.75 4.97 -12.45
N LEU A 72 6.66 5.37 -11.55
CA LEU A 72 7.45 4.42 -10.76
C LEU A 72 6.59 3.73 -9.71
N ILE A 73 5.80 4.49 -8.95
CA ILE A 73 4.92 3.94 -7.92
C ILE A 73 3.86 3.04 -8.58
N TYR A 74 3.25 3.51 -9.67
CA TYR A 74 2.25 2.76 -10.44
C TYR A 74 2.77 1.39 -10.89
N ASN A 75 3.86 1.35 -11.65
CA ASN A 75 4.36 0.07 -12.18
C ASN A 75 4.88 -0.86 -11.06
N CYS A 76 5.42 -0.31 -9.97
CA CYS A 76 5.75 -1.12 -8.79
C CYS A 76 4.51 -1.70 -8.10
N SER A 77 3.41 -0.94 -8.01
CA SER A 77 2.17 -1.45 -7.42
C SER A 77 1.55 -2.54 -8.29
N GLU A 78 1.56 -2.39 -9.62
CA GLU A 78 1.04 -3.40 -10.55
C GLU A 78 1.80 -4.74 -10.46
N ILE A 79 3.14 -4.69 -10.43
CA ILE A 79 3.97 -5.88 -10.24
C ILE A 79 3.63 -6.55 -8.90
N THR A 80 3.52 -5.75 -7.84
CA THR A 80 3.25 -6.27 -6.50
C THR A 80 1.83 -6.85 -6.41
N ASN A 81 0.84 -6.24 -7.07
CA ASN A 81 -0.55 -6.73 -7.12
C ASN A 81 -0.57 -8.12 -7.76
N THR A 82 0.02 -8.24 -8.96
CA THR A 82 0.13 -9.50 -9.70
C THR A 82 0.76 -10.61 -8.85
N VAL A 83 1.89 -10.32 -8.19
CA VAL A 83 2.60 -11.29 -7.34
C VAL A 83 1.79 -11.66 -6.09
N LEU A 84 1.16 -10.70 -5.41
CA LEU A 84 0.39 -10.97 -4.19
C LEU A 84 -0.94 -11.68 -4.47
N GLU A 85 -1.60 -11.41 -5.60
CA GLU A 85 -2.80 -12.14 -6.02
C GLU A 85 -2.51 -13.61 -6.30
N LYS A 86 -1.38 -13.88 -6.96
CA LYS A 86 -0.96 -15.24 -7.30
C LYS A 86 -0.08 -15.89 -6.23
N TRP A 87 0.05 -15.29 -5.04
CA TRP A 87 1.02 -15.71 -4.01
C TRP A 87 0.91 -17.19 -3.60
N LYS A 88 -0.30 -17.75 -3.63
CA LYS A 88 -0.57 -19.17 -3.28
C LYS A 88 -0.65 -20.08 -4.50
N SER A 89 -0.35 -19.56 -5.69
CA SER A 89 -0.40 -20.24 -6.98
C SER A 89 0.87 -19.94 -7.79
N SER A 90 0.85 -20.23 -9.09
CA SER A 90 1.89 -19.84 -10.04
C SER A 90 1.47 -18.60 -10.83
N LEU A 91 2.46 -17.85 -11.31
CA LEU A 91 2.26 -16.85 -12.36
C LEU A 91 2.02 -17.59 -13.69
N SER A 92 1.03 -17.13 -14.44
CA SER A 92 0.81 -17.52 -15.84
C SER A 92 1.75 -16.75 -16.77
N ASP A 93 1.82 -17.17 -18.03
CA ASP A 93 2.60 -16.45 -19.05
C ASP A 93 2.09 -15.02 -19.27
N GLU A 94 0.79 -14.79 -19.08
CA GLU A 94 0.17 -13.45 -19.12
C GLU A 94 0.63 -12.61 -17.93
N ASP A 95 0.55 -13.15 -16.70
CA ASP A 95 1.04 -12.47 -15.49
C ASP A 95 2.53 -12.09 -15.62
N ILE A 96 3.35 -12.97 -16.20
CA ILE A 96 4.78 -12.71 -16.46
C ILE A 96 4.95 -11.59 -17.50
N SER A 97 4.16 -11.62 -18.58
CA SER A 97 4.21 -10.61 -19.64
C SER A 97 3.86 -9.21 -19.11
N ASP A 98 2.87 -9.12 -18.22
CA ASP A 98 2.47 -7.87 -17.57
C ASP A 98 3.57 -7.33 -16.65
N VAL A 99 4.23 -8.21 -15.89
CA VAL A 99 5.40 -7.84 -15.06
C VAL A 99 6.55 -7.34 -15.93
N GLU A 100 6.85 -8.02 -17.04
CA GLU A 100 7.90 -7.59 -17.98
C GLU A 100 7.60 -6.22 -18.59
N TRP A 101 6.34 -5.98 -18.96
CA TRP A 101 5.89 -4.68 -19.44
C TRP A 101 6.09 -3.59 -18.40
N ALA A 102 5.69 -3.83 -17.15
CA ALA A 102 5.83 -2.86 -16.07
C ALA A 102 7.30 -2.53 -15.80
N ILE A 103 8.20 -3.52 -15.82
CA ILE A 103 9.65 -3.32 -15.71
C ILE A 103 10.20 -2.45 -16.84
N ARG A 104 9.69 -2.62 -18.07
CA ARG A 104 10.09 -1.79 -19.20
C ARG A 104 9.68 -0.32 -18.98
N GLU A 105 8.48 -0.07 -18.47
CA GLU A 105 8.01 1.29 -18.15
C GLU A 105 8.79 1.95 -16.99
N LEU A 106 9.15 1.17 -15.96
CA LEU A 106 10.06 1.62 -14.90
C LEU A 106 11.39 2.12 -15.48
N ASN A 107 12.03 1.31 -16.33
CA ASN A 107 13.30 1.66 -16.95
C ASN A 107 13.19 2.92 -17.81
N GLN A 108 12.15 3.04 -18.64
CA GLN A 108 11.91 4.25 -19.44
C GLN A 108 11.74 5.50 -18.57
N THR A 109 11.04 5.38 -17.45
CA THR A 109 10.82 6.49 -16.52
C THR A 109 12.12 6.92 -15.84
N LEU A 110 12.94 5.96 -15.40
CA LEU A 110 14.25 6.24 -14.82
C LEU A 110 15.16 6.98 -15.81
N GLU A 111 15.16 6.58 -17.08
CA GLU A 111 15.94 7.28 -18.11
C GLU A 111 15.46 8.72 -18.34
N LYS A 112 14.15 8.96 -18.34
CA LYS A 112 13.59 10.33 -18.41
C LYS A 112 14.05 11.18 -17.22
N ILE A 113 14.01 10.64 -16.00
CA ILE A 113 14.44 11.34 -14.78
C ILE A 113 15.95 11.66 -14.83
N LYS A 114 16.79 10.69 -15.24
CA LYS A 114 18.24 10.90 -15.40
C LYS A 114 18.56 12.01 -16.40
N LYS A 115 17.91 12.00 -17.56
CA LYS A 115 18.08 13.03 -18.60
C LYS A 115 17.69 14.42 -18.08
N LYS A 116 16.57 14.54 -17.37
CA LYS A 116 16.12 15.80 -16.75
C LYS A 116 17.11 16.32 -15.70
N LYS A 117 17.74 15.43 -14.94
CA LYS A 117 18.78 15.81 -13.97
C LYS A 117 20.02 16.38 -14.67
N LEU A 118 20.43 15.78 -15.80
CA LEU A 118 21.58 16.22 -16.58
C LEU A 118 21.34 17.56 -17.30
N SER A 119 20.10 17.87 -17.70
CA SER A 119 19.76 19.13 -18.37
C SER A 119 19.63 20.34 -17.43
N ASN A 120 19.56 20.09 -16.11
CA ASN A 120 19.40 21.13 -15.09
C ASN A 120 20.74 21.49 -14.39
N ASN A 121 21.84 20.90 -14.82
CA ASN A 121 23.22 21.19 -14.39
C ASN A 121 23.98 21.86 -15.53
#